data_AF-A0A6H3NRB4-F1
#
_entry.id   AF-A0A6H3NRB4-F1
#
_cell.length_a   1.000
_cell.length_b   1.000
_cell.length_c   1.000
_cell.angle_alpha   90.00
_cell.angle_beta   90.00
_cell.angle_gamma   90.00
#
_symmetry.space_group_name_H-M   'P 1'
#
loop_
_entity.id
_entity.type
_entity.pdbx_description
1 polymer ?
#
loop_
_entity_poly.entity_id
_entity_poly.type
_entity_poly.pdbx_seq_one_letter_code
_entity_poly.pdbx_strand_id
1 'polypeptide(L)'
;MDKKLLLNDSLHFLGLGLGFSESELKESYHKLAKKYHPDSGEFTSDVMFLELKKHYESLKDYLLIHPEEESFLSENRESGDLFEKGNPQTKPSKDPVFHEYKLAKEKETQAILRYYEKRNLHPIELSENANKELVQLRKDLEPVLSVYAEILKKHPSSLWASDAKDSLDRLRVWWS
;
A
#
# COMPACT_ATOMS: atom_id res chain seq x y z
N MET A 1 -5.97 -7.04 -18.76
CA MET A 1 -5.20 -8.24 -18.37
C MET A 1 -5.77 -8.73 -17.06
N ASP A 2 -6.24 -9.97 -17.05
CA ASP A 2 -7.05 -10.54 -15.99
C ASP A 2 -6.27 -10.61 -14.68
N LYS A 3 -6.76 -9.91 -13.63
CA LYS A 3 -6.17 -9.92 -12.28
C LYS A 3 -5.95 -11.34 -11.75
N LYS A 4 -6.78 -12.29 -12.21
CA LYS A 4 -6.69 -13.72 -11.89
C LYS A 4 -5.46 -14.42 -12.49
N LEU A 5 -4.98 -13.97 -13.66
CA LEU A 5 -3.75 -14.50 -14.27
C LEU A 5 -2.51 -14.03 -13.51
N LEU A 6 -2.48 -12.74 -13.12
CA LEU A 6 -1.37 -12.17 -12.36
C LEU A 6 -1.27 -12.77 -10.95
N LEU A 7 -2.40 -13.10 -10.34
CA LEU A 7 -2.45 -13.81 -9.07
C LEU A 7 -1.88 -15.22 -9.18
N ASN A 8 -2.32 -15.99 -10.18
CA ASN A 8 -1.84 -17.35 -10.40
C ASN A 8 -0.33 -17.40 -10.69
N ASP A 9 0.16 -16.44 -11.48
CA ASP A 9 1.58 -16.26 -11.76
C ASP A 9 2.39 -15.96 -10.48
N SER A 10 1.88 -15.06 -9.63
CA SER A 10 2.50 -14.73 -8.34
C SER A 10 2.50 -15.91 -7.37
N LEU A 11 1.42 -16.68 -7.33
CA LEU A 11 1.33 -17.91 -6.55
C LEU A 11 2.34 -18.95 -7.01
N HIS A 12 2.43 -19.17 -8.32
CA HIS A 12 3.38 -20.10 -8.90
C HIS A 12 4.83 -19.66 -8.63
N PHE A 13 5.11 -18.36 -8.70
CA PHE A 13 6.42 -17.79 -8.39
C PHE A 13 6.84 -18.04 -6.93
N LEU A 14 5.92 -17.84 -5.98
CA LEU A 14 6.19 -18.11 -4.56
C LEU A 14 6.00 -19.58 -4.17
N GLY A 15 5.53 -20.43 -5.08
CA GLY A 15 5.23 -21.84 -4.83
C GLY A 15 4.05 -22.06 -3.87
N LEU A 16 3.06 -21.17 -3.92
CA LEU A 16 1.89 -21.15 -3.04
C LEU A 16 0.64 -21.68 -3.75
N GLY A 17 -0.26 -22.30 -2.98
CA GLY A 17 -1.57 -22.74 -3.46
C GLY A 17 -2.60 -21.61 -3.51
N LEU A 18 -3.73 -21.81 -4.18
CA LEU A 18 -4.82 -20.82 -4.30
C LEU A 18 -5.50 -20.48 -2.95
N GLY A 19 -5.27 -21.27 -1.90
CA GLY A 19 -5.77 -21.06 -0.53
C GLY A 19 -4.64 -20.85 0.48
N PHE A 20 -3.60 -20.12 0.08
CA PHE A 20 -2.45 -19.82 0.93
C PHE A 20 -2.82 -18.86 2.07
N SER A 21 -2.24 -19.11 3.24
CA SER A 21 -2.34 -18.22 4.41
C SER A 21 -1.25 -17.13 4.39
N GLU A 22 -1.44 -16.04 5.14
CA GLU A 22 -0.42 -15.00 5.29
C GLU A 22 0.92 -15.58 5.80
N SER A 23 0.84 -16.57 6.69
CA SER A 23 2.00 -17.30 7.23
C SER A 23 2.77 -18.01 6.12
N GLU A 24 2.10 -18.73 5.23
CA GLU A 24 2.72 -19.41 4.10
C GLU A 24 3.31 -18.42 3.09
N LEU A 25 2.61 -17.32 2.81
CA LEU A 25 3.12 -16.24 1.96
C LEU A 25 4.48 -15.73 2.45
N LYS A 26 4.54 -15.43 3.75
CA LYS A 26 5.72 -14.89 4.40
C LYS A 26 6.85 -15.92 4.49
N GLU A 27 6.53 -17.18 4.77
CA GLU A 27 7.51 -18.27 4.83
C GLU A 27 8.15 -18.52 3.46
N SER A 28 7.34 -18.65 2.41
CA SER A 28 7.81 -18.81 1.05
C SER A 28 8.62 -17.61 0.57
N TYR A 29 8.16 -16.39 0.87
CA TYR A 29 8.92 -15.18 0.57
C TYR A 29 10.29 -15.19 1.26
N HIS A 30 10.36 -15.51 2.56
CA HIS A 30 11.63 -15.53 3.29
C HIS A 30 12.59 -16.60 2.75
N LYS A 31 12.06 -17.76 2.40
CA LYS A 31 12.82 -18.86 1.80
C LYS A 31 13.41 -18.46 0.45
N LEU A 32 12.63 -17.81 -0.40
CA LEU A 32 13.08 -17.33 -1.73
C LEU A 32 13.97 -16.09 -1.62
N ALA A 33 13.69 -15.20 -0.67
CA ALA A 33 14.48 -14.01 -0.40
C ALA A 33 15.90 -14.40 -0.04
N LYS A 34 16.09 -15.40 0.84
CA LYS A 34 17.42 -15.94 1.15
C LYS A 34 18.13 -16.55 -0.07
N LYS A 35 17.38 -17.21 -0.95
CA LYS A 35 17.93 -17.84 -2.16
C LYS A 35 18.33 -16.84 -3.25
N TYR A 36 17.59 -15.74 -3.38
CA TYR A 36 17.77 -14.71 -4.40
C TYR A 36 18.44 -13.43 -3.88
N HIS A 37 18.83 -13.38 -2.61
CA HIS A 37 19.49 -12.21 -2.04
C HIS A 37 20.84 -11.99 -2.72
N PRO A 38 21.17 -10.79 -3.23
CA PRO A 38 22.43 -10.53 -3.92
C PRO A 38 23.67 -10.75 -3.01
N ASP A 39 23.51 -10.62 -1.69
CA ASP A 39 24.60 -10.76 -0.70
C ASP A 39 24.75 -12.20 -0.15
N SER A 40 23.72 -13.06 -0.28
CA SER A 40 23.70 -14.37 0.41
C SER A 40 23.06 -15.50 -0.39
N GLY A 41 22.58 -15.21 -1.60
CA GLY A 41 21.82 -16.12 -2.44
C GLY A 41 22.68 -17.00 -3.33
N GLU A 42 22.09 -18.12 -3.75
CA GLU A 42 22.66 -19.06 -4.72
C GLU A 42 22.64 -18.46 -6.14
N PHE A 43 21.80 -17.44 -6.35
CA PHE A 43 21.68 -16.70 -7.60
C PHE A 43 21.94 -15.21 -7.34
N THR A 44 23.01 -14.68 -7.93
CA THR A 44 23.32 -13.24 -7.93
C THR A 44 22.43 -12.51 -8.94
N SER A 45 21.13 -12.44 -8.68
CA SER A 45 20.18 -11.77 -9.56
C SER A 45 19.31 -10.80 -8.78
N ASP A 46 19.73 -9.53 -8.74
CA ASP A 46 18.93 -8.41 -8.24
C ASP A 46 17.54 -8.38 -8.90
N VAL A 47 17.46 -8.81 -10.16
CA VAL A 47 16.22 -8.91 -10.93
C VAL A 47 15.24 -9.90 -10.29
N MET A 48 15.71 -11.08 -9.88
CA MET A 48 14.87 -12.11 -9.25
C MET A 48 14.36 -11.67 -7.87
N PHE A 49 15.18 -10.94 -7.11
CA PHE A 49 14.77 -10.39 -5.82
C PHE A 49 13.74 -9.25 -5.96
N LEU A 50 13.87 -8.42 -6.99
CA LEU A 50 12.87 -7.39 -7.31
C LEU A 50 11.53 -8.02 -7.72
N GLU A 51 11.57 -9.04 -8.56
CA GLU A 51 10.35 -9.77 -8.99
C GLU A 51 9.69 -10.47 -7.79
N LEU A 52 10.48 -11.10 -6.91
CA LEU A 52 9.98 -11.71 -5.67
C LEU A 52 9.22 -10.70 -4.80
N LYS A 53 9.77 -9.50 -4.61
CA LYS A 53 9.10 -8.42 -3.85
C LYS A 53 7.78 -8.02 -4.50
N LYS A 54 7.77 -7.89 -5.83
CA LYS A 54 6.57 -7.50 -6.59
C LYS A 54 5.45 -8.53 -6.45
N HIS A 55 5.77 -9.82 -6.54
CA HIS A 55 4.79 -10.89 -6.34
C HIS A 55 4.28 -10.96 -4.90
N TYR A 56 5.16 -10.75 -3.91
CA TYR A 56 4.77 -10.70 -2.50
C TYR A 56 3.77 -9.57 -2.21
N GLU A 57 4.05 -8.35 -2.67
CA GLU A 57 3.14 -7.21 -2.49
C GLU A 57 1.79 -7.47 -3.18
N SER A 58 1.80 -8.06 -4.38
CA SER A 58 0.57 -8.40 -5.12
C SER A 58 -0.32 -9.41 -4.38
N LEU A 59 0.29 -10.42 -3.75
CA LEU A 59 -0.42 -11.44 -2.96
C LEU A 59 -0.91 -10.90 -1.62
N LYS A 60 -0.13 -10.01 -1.01
CA LYS A 60 -0.49 -9.32 0.23
C LYS A 60 -1.68 -8.38 0.02
N ASP A 61 -1.68 -7.61 -1.07
CA ASP A 61 -2.81 -6.76 -1.43
C ASP A 61 -4.07 -7.61 -1.69
N TYR A 62 -3.92 -8.78 -2.31
CA TYR A 62 -5.02 -9.73 -2.50
C TYR A 62 -5.62 -10.21 -1.17
N LEU A 63 -4.78 -10.55 -0.17
CA LEU A 63 -5.23 -10.92 1.18
C LEU A 63 -5.95 -9.76 1.89
N LEU A 64 -5.47 -8.52 1.73
CA LEU A 64 -6.15 -7.33 2.30
C LEU A 64 -7.54 -7.09 1.69
N ILE A 65 -7.72 -7.42 0.40
CA ILE A 65 -8.97 -7.20 -0.32
C ILE A 65 -9.99 -8.32 -0.08
N HIS A 66 -9.54 -9.53 0.29
CA HIS A 66 -10.38 -10.70 0.59
C HIS A 66 -10.22 -11.22 2.03
N PRO A 67 -10.65 -10.45 3.05
CA PRO A 67 -10.60 -10.90 4.45
C PRO A 67 -11.67 -11.95 4.83
N GLU A 68 -12.54 -12.37 3.89
CA GLU A 68 -13.78 -13.10 4.20
C GLU A 68 -13.66 -14.63 4.36
N GLU A 69 -12.46 -15.22 4.26
CA GLU A 69 -12.28 -16.67 4.50
C GLU A 69 -11.46 -17.00 5.77
N GLU A 70 -10.98 -16.02 6.54
CA GLU A 70 -10.23 -16.23 7.80
C GLU A 70 -11.11 -16.10 9.06
N SER A 71 -12.31 -16.71 9.07
CA SER A 71 -13.13 -16.83 10.30
C SER A 71 -13.14 -18.24 10.90
N PHE A 72 -12.11 -19.05 10.66
CA PHE A 72 -11.87 -20.29 11.40
C PHE A 72 -10.35 -20.54 11.36
N LEU A 73 -9.52 -20.04 12.27
CA LEU A 73 -9.30 -20.64 13.57
C LEU A 73 -8.33 -19.72 14.34
N SER A 74 -8.86 -18.90 15.24
CA SER A 74 -8.08 -18.45 16.39
C SER A 74 -8.29 -19.49 17.48
N GLU A 75 -7.23 -20.15 17.94
CA GLU A 75 -6.91 -20.32 19.37
C GLU A 75 -5.80 -21.37 19.65
N ASN A 76 -4.91 -21.00 20.58
CA ASN A 76 -3.99 -21.83 21.39
C ASN A 76 -2.76 -22.44 20.65
N ARG A 77 -1.50 -22.44 21.14
CA ARG A 77 -0.86 -22.04 22.42
C ARG A 77 0.68 -22.09 22.28
N GLU A 78 1.31 -21.19 23.04
CA GLU A 78 2.53 -21.35 23.88
C GLU A 78 3.94 -21.65 23.31
N SER A 79 4.82 -20.68 23.60
CA SER A 79 6.13 -20.81 24.28
C SER A 79 7.32 -21.42 23.54
N GLY A 80 8.29 -20.55 23.21
CA GLY A 80 9.63 -20.90 22.74
C GLY A 80 10.51 -19.66 22.60
N ASP A 81 11.20 -19.33 23.67
CA ASP A 81 12.11 -18.20 23.85
C ASP A 81 13.33 -18.20 22.89
N LEU A 82 13.84 -17.00 22.62
CA LEU A 82 15.20 -16.65 22.16
C LEU A 82 15.71 -17.17 20.82
N PHE A 83 15.63 -16.31 19.80
CA PHE A 83 16.85 -15.82 19.11
C PHE A 83 16.62 -14.38 18.62
N GLU A 84 17.06 -13.42 19.44
CA GLU A 84 17.45 -12.10 18.97
C GLU A 84 18.58 -12.24 17.93
N LYS A 85 18.27 -11.96 16.65
CA LYS A 85 19.11 -11.08 15.81
C LYS A 85 18.47 -10.88 14.43
N GLY A 86 18.14 -9.62 14.14
CA GLY A 86 18.13 -9.10 12.77
C GLY A 86 16.83 -9.22 11.98
N ASN A 87 15.67 -9.12 12.63
CA ASN A 87 14.43 -8.80 11.92
C ASN A 87 14.36 -7.26 11.74
N PRO A 88 14.15 -6.71 10.52
CA PRO A 88 13.67 -5.35 10.39
C PRO A 88 12.20 -5.34 10.83
N GLN A 89 11.98 -5.29 12.15
CA GLN A 89 10.71 -4.90 12.75
C GLN A 89 10.23 -3.63 12.02
N THR A 90 9.09 -3.62 11.34
CA THR A 90 7.76 -3.53 11.96
C THR A 90 7.82 -2.87 13.34
N LYS A 91 8.43 -1.69 13.41
CA LYS A 91 8.04 -0.72 14.43
C LYS A 91 6.66 -0.23 13.99
N PRO A 92 5.60 -0.32 14.81
CA PRO A 92 4.49 0.59 14.60
C PRO A 92 5.13 1.97 14.55
N SER A 93 4.93 2.71 13.45
CA SER A 93 5.41 4.08 13.36
C SER A 93 4.97 4.76 14.65
N LYS A 94 5.90 5.38 15.40
CA LYS A 94 5.66 5.93 16.75
C LYS A 94 4.55 6.99 16.80
N ASP A 95 4.02 7.36 15.64
CA ASP A 95 3.04 8.40 15.45
C ASP A 95 1.67 7.77 15.14
N PRO A 96 0.65 7.96 16.00
CA PRO A 96 -0.71 7.45 15.76
C PRO A 96 -1.29 7.99 14.44
N VAL A 97 -0.79 9.13 13.98
CA VAL A 97 -1.13 9.82 12.72
C VAL A 97 -0.75 9.04 11.47
N PHE A 98 0.27 8.18 11.53
CA PHE A 98 0.86 7.60 10.32
C PHE A 98 -0.15 6.82 9.48
N HIS A 99 -1.04 6.05 10.12
CA HIS A 99 -2.04 5.25 9.42
C HIS A 99 -3.10 6.14 8.74
N GLU A 100 -3.56 7.18 9.44
CA GLU A 100 -4.55 8.14 8.91
C GLU A 100 -3.95 8.94 7.73
N TYR A 101 -2.73 9.44 7.90
CA TYR A 101 -1.99 10.14 6.86
C TYR A 101 -1.76 9.23 5.63
N LYS A 102 -1.29 8.00 5.85
CA LYS A 102 -1.01 7.05 4.76
C LYS A 102 -2.28 6.76 3.95
N LEU A 103 -3.40 6.50 4.63
CA LEU A 103 -4.68 6.26 3.98
C LEU A 103 -5.17 7.48 3.20
N ALA A 104 -4.96 8.69 3.74
CA ALA A 104 -5.29 9.92 3.04
C ALA A 104 -4.45 10.11 1.77
N LYS A 105 -3.13 9.86 1.83
CA LYS A 105 -2.24 9.91 0.64
C LYS A 105 -2.64 8.91 -0.45
N GLU A 106 -3.06 7.72 -0.05
CA GLU A 106 -3.52 6.71 -1.00
C GLU A 106 -4.82 7.15 -1.69
N LYS A 107 -5.79 7.65 -0.92
CA LYS A 107 -7.05 8.19 -1.47
C LYS A 107 -6.82 9.39 -2.37
N GLU A 108 -5.91 10.29 -2.02
CA GLU A 108 -5.48 11.40 -2.85
C GLU A 108 -4.99 10.91 -4.21
N THR A 109 -4.07 9.94 -4.18
CA THR A 109 -3.46 9.37 -5.39
C THR A 109 -4.50 8.68 -6.26
N GLN A 110 -5.38 7.88 -5.65
CA GLN A 110 -6.50 7.21 -6.32
C GLN A 110 -7.43 8.21 -7.02
N ALA A 111 -7.83 9.28 -6.34
CA ALA A 111 -8.72 10.31 -6.89
C ALA A 111 -8.09 10.99 -8.10
N ILE A 112 -6.82 11.39 -7.99
CA ILE A 112 -6.06 12.04 -9.07
C ILE A 112 -5.89 11.10 -10.26
N LEU A 113 -5.51 9.84 -10.04
CA LEU A 113 -5.37 8.84 -11.11
C LEU A 113 -6.69 8.61 -11.84
N ARG A 114 -7.79 8.48 -11.10
CA ARG A 114 -9.13 8.28 -11.67
C ARG A 114 -9.57 9.45 -12.56
N TYR A 115 -9.21 10.66 -12.15
CA TYR A 115 -9.44 11.87 -12.95
C TYR A 115 -8.65 11.83 -14.28
N TYR A 116 -7.37 11.44 -14.24
CA TYR A 116 -6.55 11.32 -15.45
C TYR A 116 -6.99 10.18 -16.37
N GLU A 117 -7.39 9.04 -15.81
CA GLU A 117 -7.89 7.88 -16.57
C GLU A 117 -9.11 8.27 -17.39
N LYS A 118 -10.07 8.97 -16.79
CA LYS A 118 -11.28 9.42 -17.49
C LYS A 118 -11.03 10.50 -18.53
N ARG A 119 -9.99 11.34 -18.37
CA ARG A 119 -9.60 12.33 -19.37
C ARG A 119 -8.63 11.80 -20.43
N ASN A 120 -8.33 10.49 -20.48
CA ASN A 120 -7.36 9.91 -21.41
C ASN A 120 -6.03 10.69 -21.46
N LEU A 121 -5.53 11.16 -20.31
CA LEU A 121 -4.30 11.96 -20.19
C LEU A 121 -4.33 13.34 -20.92
N HIS A 122 -5.50 13.91 -21.22
CA HIS A 122 -5.60 15.25 -21.77
C HIS A 122 -5.12 16.34 -20.79
N PRO A 123 -4.52 17.45 -21.30
CA PRO A 123 -3.95 18.53 -20.49
C PRO A 123 -4.99 19.10 -19.52
N ILE A 124 -4.61 19.22 -18.25
CA ILE A 124 -5.49 19.61 -17.13
C ILE A 124 -6.25 20.88 -17.49
N GLU A 125 -7.57 20.77 -17.60
CA GLU A 125 -8.46 21.92 -17.77
C GLU A 125 -9.19 22.16 -16.45
N LEU A 126 -8.81 23.25 -15.77
CA LEU A 126 -9.29 23.61 -14.44
C LEU A 126 -10.66 24.33 -14.46
N SER A 127 -11.25 24.50 -15.64
CA SER A 127 -12.53 25.17 -15.81
C SER A 127 -13.70 24.29 -15.31
N GLU A 128 -14.33 24.69 -14.20
CA GLU A 128 -15.49 24.00 -13.60
C GLU A 128 -16.64 23.76 -14.60
N ASN A 129 -16.92 24.76 -15.44
CA ASN A 129 -18.01 24.69 -16.42
C ASN A 129 -17.76 23.70 -17.56
N ALA A 130 -16.51 23.34 -17.81
CA ALA A 130 -16.12 22.43 -18.89
C ALA A 130 -15.84 21.00 -18.39
N ASN A 131 -15.59 20.82 -17.08
CA ASN A 131 -15.01 19.60 -16.55
C ASN A 131 -15.81 18.98 -15.39
N LYS A 132 -16.79 18.15 -15.74
CA LYS A 132 -17.59 17.38 -14.77
C LYS A 132 -16.73 16.43 -13.92
N GLU A 133 -15.61 15.96 -14.46
CA GLU A 133 -14.69 15.08 -13.75
C GLU A 133 -13.83 15.84 -12.72
N LEU A 134 -13.57 17.12 -12.94
CA LEU A 134 -12.94 17.98 -11.92
C LEU A 134 -13.85 18.17 -10.71
N VAL A 135 -15.16 18.32 -10.94
CA VAL A 135 -16.15 18.40 -9.85
C VAL A 135 -16.15 17.12 -9.02
N GLN A 136 -16.08 15.96 -9.69
CA GLN A 136 -15.99 14.67 -9.00
C GLN A 136 -14.66 14.50 -8.26
N LEU A 137 -13.53 14.89 -8.87
CA LEU A 137 -12.21 14.88 -8.24
C LEU A 137 -12.22 15.69 -6.94
N ARG A 138 -12.76 16.91 -6.96
CA ARG A 138 -12.86 17.76 -5.77
C ARG A 138 -13.68 17.11 -4.66
N LYS A 139 -14.81 16.49 -5.02
CA LYS A 139 -15.65 15.75 -4.07
C LYS A 139 -14.91 14.57 -3.43
N ASP A 140 -14.10 13.87 -4.22
CA ASP A 140 -13.31 12.72 -3.73
C ASP A 140 -12.08 13.18 -2.90
N LEU A 141 -11.54 14.37 -3.17
CA LEU A 141 -10.46 14.99 -2.40
C LEU A 141 -10.93 15.67 -1.10
N GLU A 142 -12.20 16.08 -1.00
CA GLU A 142 -12.76 16.71 0.19
C GLU A 142 -12.54 15.92 1.50
N PRO A 143 -12.79 14.59 1.58
CA PRO A 143 -12.48 13.82 2.78
C PRO A 143 -10.97 13.74 3.05
N VAL A 144 -10.13 13.77 2.03
CA VAL A 144 -8.66 13.76 2.17
C VAL A 144 -8.18 15.07 2.80
N LEU A 145 -8.70 16.21 2.32
CA LEU A 145 -8.40 17.52 2.91
C LEU A 145 -8.81 17.58 4.38
N SER A 146 -9.98 17.01 4.71
CA SER A 146 -10.45 16.93 6.10
C SER A 146 -9.46 16.17 6.98
N VAL A 147 -8.94 15.03 6.52
CA VAL A 147 -7.94 14.25 7.28
C VAL A 147 -6.66 15.06 7.50
N TYR A 148 -6.13 15.71 6.47
CA TYR A 148 -4.93 16.56 6.65
C TYR A 148 -5.18 17.72 7.62
N ALA A 149 -6.35 18.36 7.56
CA ALA A 149 -6.72 19.42 8.50
C ALA A 149 -6.85 18.88 9.94
N GLU A 150 -7.40 17.68 10.12
CA GLU A 150 -7.48 17.03 11.43
C GLU A 150 -6.10 16.67 11.97
N ILE A 151 -5.19 16.18 11.13
CA ILE A 151 -3.80 15.87 11.50
C ILE A 151 -3.10 17.14 11.98
N LEU A 152 -3.23 18.25 11.25
CA LEU A 152 -2.67 19.54 11.65
C LEU A 152 -3.22 20.04 12.99
N LYS A 153 -4.52 19.81 13.23
CA LYS A 153 -5.20 20.29 14.44
C LYS A 153 -4.88 19.43 15.67
N LYS A 154 -4.91 18.10 15.53
CA LYS A 154 -4.74 17.15 16.64
C LYS A 154 -3.26 16.85 16.93
N HIS A 155 -2.42 16.88 15.90
CA HIS A 155 -1.02 16.45 15.99
C HIS A 155 -0.05 17.43 15.31
N PRO A 156 0.00 18.70 15.74
CA PRO A 156 0.87 19.71 15.13
C PRO A 156 2.37 19.41 15.27
N SER A 157 2.76 18.57 16.23
CA SER A 157 4.15 18.15 16.47
C SER A 157 4.56 16.86 15.73
N SER A 158 3.64 16.26 14.96
CA SER A 158 3.95 15.05 14.19
C SER A 158 4.82 15.36 12.97
N LEU A 159 5.70 14.43 12.61
CA LEU A 159 6.49 14.51 11.38
C LEU A 159 5.59 14.60 10.13
N TRP A 160 4.39 14.03 10.19
CA TRP A 160 3.44 14.00 9.08
C TRP A 160 2.60 15.27 8.99
N ALA A 161 2.59 16.11 10.02
CA ALA A 161 1.82 17.36 10.02
C ALA A 161 2.40 18.36 9.00
N SER A 162 3.73 18.48 8.91
CA SER A 162 4.35 19.32 7.89
C SER A 162 4.04 18.85 6.48
N ASP A 163 4.11 17.53 6.23
CA ASP A 163 3.82 16.99 4.90
C ASP A 163 2.32 17.08 4.56
N ALA A 164 1.43 16.86 5.54
CA ALA A 164 0.00 17.08 5.37
C ALA A 164 -0.31 18.54 4.98
N LYS A 165 0.42 19.51 5.55
CA LYS A 165 0.32 20.92 5.15
C LYS A 165 0.73 21.14 3.69
N ASP A 166 1.90 20.62 3.29
CA ASP A 166 2.37 20.73 1.91
C ASP A 166 1.41 20.04 0.93
N SER A 167 0.83 18.90 1.32
CA SER A 167 -0.19 18.19 0.54
C SER A 167 -1.47 19.03 0.39
N LEU A 168 -1.93 19.71 1.45
CA LEU A 168 -3.07 20.65 1.36
C LEU A 168 -2.80 21.80 0.38
N ASP A 169 -1.63 22.43 0.46
CA ASP A 169 -1.25 23.53 -0.43
C ASP A 169 -1.16 23.06 -1.90
N ARG A 170 -0.63 21.86 -2.14
CA ARG A 170 -0.61 21.26 -3.48
C ARG A 170 -2.02 20.96 -3.99
N LEU A 171 -2.91 20.43 -3.16
CA LEU A 171 -4.27 20.10 -3.58
C LEU A 171 -5.11 21.34 -3.85
N ARG A 172 -4.75 22.50 -3.28
CA ARG A 172 -5.42 23.77 -3.54
C ARG A 172 -5.43 24.16 -5.01
N VAL A 173 -4.47 23.70 -5.81
CA VAL A 173 -4.42 23.97 -7.26
C VAL A 173 -5.65 23.42 -8.00
N TRP A 174 -6.32 22.41 -7.46
CA TRP A 174 -7.53 21.84 -8.07
C TRP A 174 -8.76 22.74 -7.89
N TRP A 175 -8.67 23.76 -7.03
CA TRP A 175 -9.70 24.80 -6.79
C TRP A 175 -9.29 26.18 -7.34
N SER A 176 -8.21 26.26 -8.12
CA SER A 176 -7.79 27.48 -8.82
C SER A 176 -8.45 27.62 -10.18
#